data_AF-A0A453BEV6-F1
#
_entry.id   AF-A0A453BEV6-F1
#
_cell.length_a   1.000
_cell.length_b   1.000
_cell.length_c   1.000
_cell.angle_alpha   90.00
_cell.angle_beta   90.00
_cell.angle_gamma   90.00
#
_symmetry.space_group_name_H-M   'P 1'
#
loop_
_entity.id
_entity.type
_entity.pdbx_description
1 polymer ?
#
loop_
_entity_poly.entity_id
_entity_poly.type
_entity_poly.pdbx_seq_one_letter_code
_entity_poly.pdbx_strand_id
1 'polypeptide(L)'
;MLNLYPYYSLMQSSGVVPVDNAMFKPLPPSLEMVDPNTLLHYTNVFDAMLDAVYVALKNLNVSAGIPVLVTETGWPSYGDRKEEPYASKDNANTYNSNLIKHVTEKPGTPMRPGAQASVYIYELFNEDLRPGPASEANWGLFHGNGTPVYLLHVTGKDGFLGNDTTDRTFCIAADDADEKAVQAAMDWACGPGRSDCTAIQPGEGCYEPNDVRSHASFAFNTYYQSQGKAGGSCYFQGAGMVTTTDPSHDSCIFVGRYISEFFIQMSERSYTSVFKICPTDFVCHIIQVTWVRVLC
;
A
#
# COMPACT_ATOMS: atom_id res chain seq x y z
N MET A 1 3.45 10.27 -21.89
CA MET A 1 2.61 9.76 -20.79
C MET A 1 2.31 8.32 -21.09
N LEU A 2 2.42 7.44 -20.10
CA LEU A 2 2.06 6.04 -20.26
C LEU A 2 1.55 5.45 -18.96
N ASN A 3 0.70 4.44 -19.10
CA ASN A 3 0.21 3.65 -17.98
C ASN A 3 1.04 2.37 -17.92
N LEU A 4 1.58 2.04 -16.76
CA LEU A 4 2.45 0.89 -16.53
C LEU A 4 1.89 0.01 -15.43
N TYR A 5 1.57 -1.23 -15.77
CA TYR A 5 0.96 -2.16 -14.84
C TYR A 5 1.73 -3.48 -14.79
N PRO A 6 2.77 -3.58 -13.92
CA PRO A 6 3.41 -4.84 -13.56
C PRO A 6 2.42 -5.96 -13.21
N TYR A 7 1.29 -5.63 -12.59
CA TYR A 7 0.21 -6.57 -12.28
C TYR A 7 -0.25 -7.35 -13.52
N TYR A 8 -0.62 -6.66 -14.61
CA TYR A 8 -1.09 -7.34 -15.82
C TYR A 8 0.05 -8.12 -16.51
N SER A 9 1.29 -7.59 -16.49
CA SER A 9 2.45 -8.34 -16.99
C SER A 9 2.65 -9.64 -16.23
N LEU A 10 2.53 -9.63 -14.89
CA LEU A 10 2.59 -10.83 -14.07
C LEU A 10 1.48 -11.82 -14.48
N MET A 11 0.23 -11.36 -14.50
CA MET A 11 -0.95 -12.18 -14.82
C MET A 11 -0.86 -12.85 -16.20
N GLN A 12 -0.31 -12.15 -17.19
CA GLN A 12 -0.22 -12.63 -18.58
C GLN A 12 1.07 -13.42 -18.86
N SER A 13 2.08 -13.33 -17.98
CA SER A 13 3.41 -13.92 -18.23
C SER A 13 3.46 -15.44 -18.19
N SER A 14 2.39 -16.12 -17.77
CA SER A 14 2.36 -17.59 -17.59
C SER A 14 3.52 -18.12 -16.72
N GLY A 15 3.92 -17.36 -15.69
CA GLY A 15 4.98 -17.73 -14.75
C GLY A 15 6.39 -17.27 -15.16
N VAL A 16 6.55 -16.57 -16.28
CA VAL A 16 7.84 -15.99 -16.71
C VAL A 16 8.25 -14.82 -15.83
N VAL A 17 7.30 -13.98 -15.38
CA VAL A 17 7.57 -12.89 -14.44
C VAL A 17 7.36 -13.42 -13.03
N PRO A 18 8.39 -13.49 -12.18
CA PRO A 18 8.22 -13.88 -10.78
C PRO A 18 7.37 -12.85 -10.03
N VAL A 19 6.53 -13.30 -9.09
CA VAL A 19 5.72 -12.38 -8.26
C VAL A 19 6.63 -11.40 -7.51
N ASP A 20 7.71 -11.89 -6.93
CA ASP A 20 8.66 -11.06 -6.19
C ASP A 20 9.33 -9.99 -7.07
N ASN A 21 9.51 -10.27 -8.36
CA ASN A 21 10.00 -9.30 -9.34
C ASN A 21 8.99 -8.18 -9.60
N ALA A 22 7.71 -8.53 -9.74
CA ALA A 22 6.64 -7.55 -9.89
C ALA A 22 6.44 -6.70 -8.61
N MET A 23 6.87 -7.20 -7.46
CA MET A 23 6.72 -6.57 -6.14
C MET A 23 7.94 -5.77 -5.67
N PHE A 24 8.97 -5.58 -6.51
CA PHE A 24 10.25 -4.95 -6.12
C PHE A 24 10.94 -5.65 -4.92
N LYS A 25 10.70 -6.95 -4.74
CA LYS A 25 11.38 -7.72 -3.68
C LYS A 25 12.75 -8.17 -4.16
N PRO A 26 13.72 -8.38 -3.24
CA PRO A 26 15.02 -8.93 -3.59
C PRO A 26 14.87 -10.27 -4.31
N LEU A 27 15.58 -10.42 -5.42
CA LEU A 27 15.64 -11.66 -6.19
C LEU A 27 17.07 -12.21 -6.18
N PRO A 28 17.24 -13.54 -6.24
CA PRO A 28 18.53 -14.11 -6.59
C PRO A 28 18.88 -13.78 -8.05
N PRO A 29 20.17 -13.68 -8.42
CA PRO A 29 20.60 -13.36 -9.79
C PRO A 29 20.04 -14.30 -10.87
N SER A 30 19.71 -15.54 -10.51
CA SER A 30 19.10 -16.53 -11.42
C SER A 30 17.64 -16.24 -11.79
N LEU A 31 16.97 -15.34 -11.07
CA LEU A 31 15.57 -14.95 -11.30
C LEU A 31 15.44 -13.50 -11.77
N GLU A 32 16.56 -12.80 -11.97
CA GLU A 32 16.57 -11.49 -12.62
C GLU A 32 16.18 -11.63 -14.09
N MET A 33 15.42 -10.64 -14.58
CA MET A 33 15.09 -10.58 -16.00
C MET A 33 16.28 -9.99 -16.75
N VAL A 34 16.83 -10.72 -17.71
CA VAL A 34 17.94 -10.24 -18.54
C VAL A 34 17.42 -9.92 -19.93
N ASP A 35 17.58 -8.68 -20.38
CA ASP A 35 17.27 -8.32 -21.77
C ASP A 35 18.36 -8.89 -22.69
N PRO A 36 18.03 -9.80 -23.62
CA PRO A 36 19.02 -10.43 -24.49
C PRO A 36 19.72 -9.45 -25.45
N ASN A 37 19.14 -8.27 -25.70
CA ASN A 37 19.70 -7.29 -26.64
C ASN A 37 20.70 -6.36 -25.96
N THR A 38 20.38 -5.89 -24.75
CA THR A 38 21.21 -4.92 -24.01
C THR A 38 22.07 -5.57 -22.93
N LEU A 39 21.77 -6.83 -22.56
CA LEU A 39 22.35 -7.55 -21.42
C LEU A 39 22.13 -6.85 -20.08
N LEU A 40 21.15 -5.94 -20.00
CA LEU A 40 20.77 -5.30 -18.76
C LEU A 40 19.98 -6.28 -17.89
N HIS A 41 20.33 -6.28 -16.61
CA HIS A 41 19.69 -7.05 -15.57
C HIS A 41 18.63 -6.20 -14.88
N TYR A 42 17.40 -6.72 -14.84
CA TYR A 42 16.26 -6.06 -14.22
C TYR A 42 15.80 -6.87 -13.01
N THR A 43 15.93 -6.25 -11.84
CA THR A 43 15.46 -6.80 -10.55
C THR A 43 13.97 -6.60 -10.33
N ASN A 44 13.33 -5.75 -11.14
CA ASN A 44 11.89 -5.53 -11.13
C ASN A 44 11.38 -5.27 -12.56
N VAL A 45 10.14 -5.70 -12.84
CA VAL A 45 9.54 -5.58 -14.18
C VAL A 45 9.16 -4.14 -14.52
N PHE A 46 8.92 -3.30 -13.51
CA PHE A 46 8.59 -1.89 -13.71
C PHE A 46 9.69 -1.15 -14.48
N ASP A 47 10.95 -1.31 -14.06
CA ASP A 47 12.11 -0.74 -14.74
C ASP A 47 12.29 -1.30 -16.14
N ALA A 48 12.06 -2.61 -16.32
CA ALA A 48 12.13 -3.25 -17.64
C ALA A 48 11.09 -2.67 -18.61
N MET A 49 9.85 -2.44 -18.14
CA MET A 49 8.81 -1.81 -18.95
C MET A 49 9.13 -0.35 -19.29
N LEU A 50 9.70 0.39 -18.33
CA LEU A 50 10.07 1.79 -18.54
C LEU A 50 11.25 1.92 -19.53
N ASP A 51 12.25 1.05 -19.44
CA ASP A 51 13.37 1.02 -20.38
C ASP A 51 12.97 0.54 -21.78
N ALA A 52 12.00 -0.39 -21.89
CA ALA A 52 11.43 -0.77 -23.18
C ALA A 52 10.83 0.44 -23.93
N VAL A 53 10.20 1.37 -23.21
CA VAL A 53 9.67 2.62 -23.78
C VAL A 53 10.81 3.53 -24.23
N TYR A 54 11.87 3.67 -23.44
CA TYR A 54 13.04 4.45 -23.83
C TYR A 54 13.73 3.89 -25.07
N VAL A 55 13.85 2.57 -25.19
CA VAL A 55 14.37 1.91 -26.39
C VAL A 55 13.46 2.17 -27.59
N ALA A 56 12.13 2.07 -27.43
CA ALA A 56 11.19 2.38 -28.50
C ALA A 56 11.30 3.84 -28.98
N LEU A 57 11.39 4.80 -28.06
CA LEU A 57 11.59 6.22 -28.39
C LEU A 57 12.93 6.47 -29.11
N LYS A 58 13.99 5.77 -28.68
CA LYS A 58 15.30 5.81 -29.34
C LYS A 58 15.22 5.28 -30.77
N ASN A 59 14.52 4.17 -30.99
CA ASN A 59 14.38 3.56 -32.33
C ASN A 59 13.55 4.42 -33.29
N LEU A 60 12.68 5.28 -32.76
CA LEU A 60 11.92 6.26 -33.54
C LEU A 60 12.69 7.58 -33.78
N ASN A 61 13.93 7.71 -33.27
CA ASN A 61 14.72 8.94 -33.27
C ASN A 61 14.04 10.12 -32.55
N VAL A 62 13.19 9.85 -31.55
CA VAL A 62 12.44 10.87 -30.77
C VAL A 62 12.91 10.90 -29.30
N SER A 63 14.12 10.43 -29.02
CA SER A 63 14.63 10.28 -27.64
C SER A 63 15.14 11.58 -27.00
N ALA A 64 15.41 12.63 -27.78
CA ALA A 64 15.95 13.87 -27.27
C ALA A 64 14.84 14.75 -26.65
N GLY A 65 14.80 14.81 -25.31
CA GLY A 65 14.05 15.82 -24.57
C GLY A 65 12.59 15.48 -24.23
N ILE A 66 12.11 14.26 -24.51
CA ILE A 66 10.77 13.85 -24.07
C ILE A 66 10.83 13.24 -22.66
N PRO A 67 10.28 13.91 -21.63
CA PRO A 67 10.14 13.31 -20.32
C PRO A 67 9.10 12.19 -20.39
N VAL A 68 9.47 11.02 -19.89
CA VAL A 68 8.54 9.90 -19.73
C VAL A 68 7.83 10.04 -18.39
N LEU A 69 6.51 10.11 -18.45
CA LEU A 69 5.61 10.26 -17.31
C LEU A 69 4.79 8.99 -17.16
N VAL A 70 4.94 8.30 -16.03
CA VAL A 70 4.11 7.13 -15.70
C VAL A 70 2.84 7.65 -15.05
N THR A 71 1.78 7.77 -15.84
CA THR A 71 0.52 8.40 -15.44
C THR A 71 -0.38 7.49 -14.62
N GLU A 72 -0.17 6.19 -14.71
CA GLU A 72 -0.90 5.21 -13.90
C GLU A 72 -0.02 4.00 -13.63
N THR A 73 -0.01 3.55 -12.39
CA THR A 73 0.54 2.27 -11.99
C THR A 73 0.00 1.89 -10.62
N GLY A 74 -0.26 0.61 -10.37
CA GLY A 74 -0.85 0.20 -9.11
C GLY A 74 -1.02 -1.30 -9.04
N TRP A 75 -1.82 -1.73 -8.06
CA TRP A 75 -2.11 -3.13 -7.84
C TRP A 75 -3.48 -3.29 -7.15
N PRO A 76 -4.35 -4.18 -7.62
CA PRO A 76 -5.67 -4.36 -7.03
C PRO A 76 -5.59 -5.07 -5.68
N SER A 77 -6.36 -4.59 -4.71
CA SER A 77 -6.40 -5.11 -3.34
C SER A 77 -7.35 -6.30 -3.17
N TYR A 78 -8.18 -6.58 -4.16
CA TYR A 78 -9.16 -7.65 -4.16
C TYR A 78 -9.47 -8.06 -5.59
N GLY A 79 -9.73 -9.33 -5.84
CA GLY A 79 -10.10 -9.88 -7.15
C GLY A 79 -10.65 -11.29 -6.99
N ASP A 80 -11.06 -11.93 -8.10
CA ASP A 80 -11.49 -13.34 -8.02
C ASP A 80 -10.30 -14.23 -7.62
N ARG A 81 -10.47 -15.06 -6.58
CA ARG A 81 -9.35 -15.85 -6.04
C ARG A 81 -8.78 -16.88 -7.01
N LYS A 82 -9.56 -17.36 -7.98
CA LYS A 82 -9.11 -18.35 -8.97
C LYS A 82 -8.53 -17.68 -10.20
N GLU A 83 -9.18 -16.62 -10.69
CA GLU A 83 -8.76 -15.93 -11.91
C GLU A 83 -7.67 -14.88 -11.65
N GLU A 84 -7.67 -14.25 -10.48
CA GLU A 84 -6.79 -13.15 -10.07
C GLU A 84 -6.14 -13.40 -8.70
N PRO A 85 -5.39 -14.51 -8.50
CA PRO A 85 -4.90 -14.93 -7.19
C PRO A 85 -3.91 -13.96 -6.55
N TYR A 86 -3.37 -13.00 -7.30
CA TYR A 86 -2.43 -12.00 -6.82
C TYR A 86 -3.08 -10.66 -6.44
N ALA A 87 -4.38 -10.49 -6.68
CA ALA A 87 -5.14 -9.32 -6.25
C ALA A 87 -5.51 -9.45 -4.76
N SER A 88 -4.62 -8.97 -3.88
CA SER A 88 -4.82 -9.01 -2.43
C SER A 88 -4.31 -7.73 -1.77
N LYS A 89 -4.86 -7.39 -0.60
CA LYS A 89 -4.43 -6.21 0.18
C LYS A 89 -2.94 -6.24 0.50
N ASP A 90 -2.40 -7.40 0.87
CA ASP A 90 -0.98 -7.55 1.19
C ASP A 90 -0.09 -7.27 -0.02
N ASN A 91 -0.47 -7.78 -1.19
CA ASN A 91 0.25 -7.55 -2.43
C ASN A 91 0.13 -6.10 -2.88
N ALA A 92 -1.05 -5.51 -2.76
CA ALA A 92 -1.28 -4.11 -3.12
C ALA A 92 -0.49 -3.14 -2.23
N ASN A 93 -0.48 -3.39 -0.92
CA ASN A 93 0.36 -2.66 0.03
C ASN A 93 1.85 -2.81 -0.33
N THR A 94 2.29 -4.05 -0.55
CA THR A 94 3.69 -4.35 -0.90
C THR A 94 4.13 -3.60 -2.16
N TYR A 95 3.35 -3.70 -3.23
CA TYR A 95 3.64 -3.06 -4.50
C TYR A 95 3.74 -1.55 -4.35
N ASN A 96 2.69 -0.91 -3.82
CA ASN A 96 2.63 0.55 -3.73
C ASN A 96 3.66 1.12 -2.75
N SER A 97 3.91 0.45 -1.62
CA SER A 97 4.95 0.84 -0.66
C SER A 97 6.35 0.75 -1.28
N ASN A 98 6.65 -0.36 -1.96
CA ASN A 98 7.96 -0.54 -2.57
C ASN A 98 8.16 0.35 -3.80
N LEU A 99 7.10 0.65 -4.55
CA LEU A 99 7.13 1.65 -5.63
C LEU A 99 7.51 3.03 -5.08
N ILE A 100 6.86 3.46 -3.99
CA ILE A 100 7.18 4.74 -3.34
C ILE A 100 8.64 4.75 -2.90
N LYS A 101 9.10 3.68 -2.25
CA LYS A 101 10.51 3.53 -1.85
C LYS A 101 11.44 3.63 -3.05
N HIS A 102 11.19 2.85 -4.10
CA HIS A 102 12.00 2.83 -5.31
C HIS A 102 12.10 4.22 -5.95
N VAL A 103 10.97 4.93 -6.12
CA VAL A 103 10.98 6.29 -6.71
C VAL A 103 11.70 7.30 -5.79
N THR A 104 11.56 7.15 -4.47
CA THR A 104 12.15 8.08 -3.47
C THR A 104 13.66 7.89 -3.31
N GLU A 105 14.17 6.66 -3.43
CA GLU A 105 15.59 6.33 -3.36
C GLU A 105 16.35 6.76 -4.64
N LYS A 106 15.63 7.16 -5.68
CA LYS A 106 16.17 7.69 -6.95
C LYS A 106 17.22 6.79 -7.64
N PRO A 107 17.07 5.44 -7.69
CA PRO A 107 18.00 4.60 -8.42
C PRO A 107 17.95 4.86 -9.94
N GLY A 108 16.81 5.35 -10.44
CA GLY A 108 16.51 5.35 -11.87
C GLY A 108 16.29 3.93 -12.39
N THR A 109 16.51 3.71 -13.68
CA THR A 109 16.43 2.37 -14.30
C THR A 109 17.82 1.87 -14.69
N PRO A 110 18.00 0.56 -14.95
CA PRO A 110 19.28 0.04 -15.46
C PRO A 110 19.81 0.76 -16.72
N MET A 111 18.94 1.11 -17.68
CA MET A 111 19.36 1.85 -18.89
C MET A 111 19.56 3.34 -18.62
N ARG A 112 18.88 3.92 -17.62
CA ARG A 112 18.98 5.34 -17.26
C ARG A 112 19.19 5.50 -15.73
N PRO A 113 20.39 5.17 -15.22
CA PRO A 113 20.68 5.28 -13.79
C PRO A 113 20.55 6.73 -13.32
N GLY A 114 19.92 6.94 -12.17
CA GLY A 114 19.68 8.27 -11.58
C GLY A 114 18.67 9.16 -12.32
N ALA A 115 18.14 8.73 -13.46
CA ALA A 115 17.09 9.46 -14.16
C ALA A 115 15.72 9.15 -13.51
N GLN A 116 15.04 10.19 -13.04
CA GLN A 116 13.77 10.03 -12.32
C GLN A 116 12.59 10.15 -13.27
N ALA A 117 11.76 9.11 -13.31
CA ALA A 117 10.41 9.21 -13.85
C ALA A 117 9.47 9.78 -12.79
N SER A 118 8.56 10.66 -13.19
CA SER A 118 7.43 11.01 -12.35
C SER A 118 6.39 9.90 -12.45
N VAL A 119 5.93 9.42 -11.31
CA VAL A 119 5.03 8.26 -11.20
C VAL A 119 3.78 8.66 -10.40
N TYR A 120 2.62 8.28 -10.91
CA TYR A 120 1.33 8.48 -10.27
C TYR A 120 0.71 7.12 -9.95
N ILE A 121 0.33 6.94 -8.68
CA ILE A 121 -0.33 5.71 -8.23
C ILE A 121 -1.77 5.73 -8.71
N TYR A 122 -2.15 4.66 -9.40
CA TYR A 122 -3.50 4.30 -9.77
C TYR A 122 -4.05 3.32 -8.73
N GLU A 123 -5.07 3.69 -7.94
CA GLU A 123 -5.75 4.98 -7.87
C GLU A 123 -6.04 5.38 -6.43
N LEU A 124 -6.67 6.54 -6.22
CA LEU A 124 -6.90 7.00 -4.86
C LEU A 124 -8.06 6.26 -4.18
N PHE A 125 -9.16 6.00 -4.89
CA PHE A 125 -10.36 5.41 -4.30
C PHE A 125 -10.77 4.12 -5.03
N ASN A 126 -11.29 3.16 -4.30
CA ASN A 126 -12.01 2.03 -4.91
C ASN A 126 -13.23 2.55 -5.67
N GLU A 127 -13.36 2.16 -6.94
CA GLU A 127 -14.46 2.54 -7.82
C GLU A 127 -15.48 1.40 -7.95
N ASP A 128 -16.42 1.34 -7.02
CA ASP A 128 -17.43 0.26 -6.89
C ASP A 128 -18.36 0.09 -8.10
N LEU A 129 -18.52 1.14 -8.92
CA LEU A 129 -19.35 1.12 -10.13
C LEU A 129 -18.57 0.78 -11.41
N ARG A 130 -17.29 0.42 -11.31
CA ARG A 130 -16.47 0.14 -12.48
C ARG A 130 -16.83 -1.20 -13.13
N PRO A 131 -17.08 -1.23 -14.45
CA PRO A 131 -17.37 -2.48 -15.14
C PRO A 131 -16.10 -3.32 -15.31
N GLY A 132 -16.23 -4.64 -15.16
CA GLY A 132 -15.13 -5.57 -15.39
C GLY A 132 -15.04 -6.65 -14.32
N PRO A 133 -13.88 -7.34 -14.24
CA PRO A 133 -13.56 -8.23 -13.12
C PRO A 133 -13.67 -7.51 -11.77
N ALA A 134 -13.81 -8.28 -10.69
CA ALA A 134 -13.89 -7.74 -9.33
C ALA A 134 -12.68 -6.86 -8.96
N SER A 135 -11.51 -7.10 -9.58
CA SER A 135 -10.32 -6.29 -9.38
C SER A 135 -10.44 -4.86 -9.85
N GLU A 136 -11.17 -4.60 -10.94
CA GLU A 136 -11.32 -3.24 -11.49
C GLU A 136 -11.95 -2.29 -10.47
N ALA A 137 -12.80 -2.79 -9.56
CA ALA A 137 -13.39 -1.98 -8.51
C ALA A 137 -12.48 -1.75 -7.28
N ASN A 138 -11.27 -2.32 -7.25
CA ASN A 138 -10.45 -2.44 -6.03
C ASN A 138 -8.99 -2.02 -6.22
N TRP A 139 -8.70 -0.98 -7.01
CA TRP A 139 -7.35 -0.42 -7.21
C TRP A 139 -6.99 0.71 -6.24
N GLY A 140 -7.95 1.15 -5.43
CA GLY A 140 -7.82 2.31 -4.57
C GLY A 140 -6.86 2.12 -3.41
N LEU A 141 -6.18 3.20 -3.05
CA LEU A 141 -5.50 3.35 -1.76
C LEU A 141 -6.51 3.51 -0.60
N PHE A 142 -7.69 4.06 -0.89
CA PHE A 142 -8.76 4.33 0.06
C PHE A 142 -10.09 3.76 -0.43
N HIS A 143 -10.99 3.47 0.50
CA HIS A 143 -12.40 3.22 0.21
C HIS A 143 -13.12 4.54 -0.10
N GLY A 144 -14.30 4.47 -0.72
CA GLY A 144 -15.09 5.67 -1.08
C GLY A 144 -15.53 6.53 0.13
N ASN A 145 -15.49 5.98 1.35
CA ASN A 145 -15.72 6.70 2.60
C ASN A 145 -14.45 7.41 3.15
N GLY A 146 -13.30 7.28 2.48
CA GLY A 146 -12.03 7.85 2.88
C GLY A 146 -11.20 7.00 3.85
N THR A 147 -11.65 5.82 4.27
CA THR A 147 -10.83 4.91 5.08
C THR A 147 -9.75 4.26 4.21
N PRO A 148 -8.50 4.11 4.69
CA PRO A 148 -7.46 3.44 3.91
C PRO A 148 -7.81 1.97 3.68
N VAL A 149 -7.58 1.45 2.46
CA VAL A 149 -7.75 0.01 2.16
C VAL A 149 -6.63 -0.80 2.82
N TYR A 150 -5.42 -0.23 2.86
CA TYR A 150 -4.23 -0.72 3.55
C TYR A 150 -3.33 0.47 3.87
N LEU A 151 -2.49 0.32 4.90
CA LEU A 151 -1.53 1.37 5.26
C LEU A 151 -0.24 1.24 4.45
N LEU A 152 0.06 2.27 3.66
CA LEU A 152 1.30 2.38 2.89
C LEU A 152 2.50 2.66 3.80
N HIS A 153 3.57 1.88 3.62
CA HIS A 153 4.84 2.10 4.28
C HIS A 153 5.72 3.03 3.42
N VAL A 154 5.98 4.25 3.87
CA VAL A 154 6.84 5.21 3.17
C VAL A 154 8.17 5.33 3.90
N THR A 155 9.28 5.02 3.22
CA THR A 155 10.61 5.08 3.84
C THR A 155 11.10 6.54 3.96
N GLY A 156 11.68 6.91 5.11
CA GLY A 156 12.30 8.23 5.34
C GLY A 156 11.51 9.18 6.27
N LYS A 157 10.29 8.79 6.66
CA LYS A 157 9.56 9.27 7.84
C LYS A 157 8.88 8.04 8.43
N ASP A 158 8.83 7.89 9.74
CA ASP A 158 8.05 6.84 10.41
C ASP A 158 6.52 7.02 10.24
N GLY A 159 6.08 7.47 9.05
CA GLY A 159 4.72 7.87 8.75
C GLY A 159 4.12 6.99 7.67
N PHE A 160 3.04 6.32 8.03
CA PHE A 160 2.14 5.70 7.07
C PHE A 160 1.38 6.80 6.31
N LEU A 161 1.17 6.64 4.99
CA LEU A 161 0.23 7.49 4.27
C LEU A 161 -1.21 7.05 4.58
N GLY A 162 -1.66 7.43 5.77
CA GLY A 162 -3.04 7.56 6.22
C GLY A 162 -3.04 8.79 7.12
N ASN A 163 -4.07 9.64 7.08
CA ASN A 163 -4.10 10.92 7.80
C ASN A 163 -3.73 10.74 9.29
N ASP A 164 -2.47 10.93 9.63
CA ASP A 164 -2.01 10.83 11.00
C ASP A 164 -0.79 11.73 11.23
N THR A 165 -1.07 12.95 11.68
CA THR A 165 -0.08 13.87 12.24
C THR A 165 0.32 13.52 13.67
N THR A 166 -0.11 12.37 14.21
CA THR A 166 -0.01 12.04 15.63
C THR A 166 0.84 10.81 15.96
N ASP A 167 1.36 10.07 14.97
CA ASP A 167 2.06 8.79 15.20
C ASP A 167 1.21 7.86 16.09
N ARG A 168 -0.09 7.77 15.79
CA ARG A 168 -1.09 6.95 16.48
C ARG A 168 -1.64 5.90 15.54
N THR A 169 -0.80 4.91 15.29
CA THR A 169 -1.25 3.66 14.71
C THR A 169 -1.74 2.71 15.80
N PHE A 170 -2.85 2.04 15.50
CA PHE A 170 -3.42 0.95 16.29
C PHE A 170 -3.45 -0.32 15.45
N CYS A 171 -3.42 -1.48 16.08
CA CYS A 171 -3.59 -2.75 15.37
C CYS A 171 -4.96 -3.35 15.69
N ILE A 172 -5.81 -3.52 14.68
CA ILE A 172 -7.16 -4.09 14.81
C ILE A 172 -7.27 -5.39 14.01
N ALA A 173 -8.32 -6.18 14.26
CA ALA A 173 -8.60 -7.36 13.45
C ALA A 173 -9.13 -6.97 12.07
N ALA A 174 -8.52 -7.50 10.99
CA ALA A 174 -8.81 -7.11 9.61
C ALA A 174 -10.22 -7.52 9.18
N ASP A 175 -11.02 -6.59 8.63
CA ASP A 175 -12.46 -6.77 8.35
C ASP A 175 -12.81 -8.02 7.53
N ASP A 176 -11.93 -8.40 6.61
CA ASP A 176 -12.06 -9.53 5.68
C ASP A 176 -11.36 -10.82 6.16
N ALA A 177 -10.76 -10.81 7.35
CA ALA A 177 -10.13 -12.00 7.91
C ALA A 177 -11.16 -13.05 8.37
N ASP A 178 -10.84 -14.32 8.13
CA ASP A 178 -11.62 -15.46 8.60
C ASP A 178 -11.69 -15.47 10.14
N GLU A 179 -12.88 -15.58 10.70
CA GLU A 179 -13.13 -15.48 12.14
C GLU A 179 -12.33 -16.53 12.94
N LYS A 180 -12.10 -17.73 12.39
CA LYS A 180 -11.30 -18.76 13.05
C LYS A 180 -9.82 -18.40 13.04
N ALA A 181 -9.33 -17.78 11.95
CA ALA A 181 -7.97 -17.26 11.88
C ALA A 181 -7.77 -16.11 12.89
N VAL A 182 -8.76 -15.22 13.01
CA VAL A 182 -8.75 -14.13 14.01
C VAL A 182 -8.74 -14.68 15.43
N GLN A 183 -9.57 -15.69 15.74
CA GLN A 183 -9.57 -16.34 17.05
C GLN A 183 -8.21 -16.98 17.37
N ALA A 184 -7.65 -17.76 16.44
CA ALA A 184 -6.36 -18.41 16.65
C ALA A 184 -5.22 -17.40 16.84
N ALA A 185 -5.26 -16.28 16.11
CA ALA A 185 -4.32 -15.19 16.26
C ALA A 185 -4.47 -14.47 17.62
N MET A 186 -5.70 -14.27 18.09
CA MET A 186 -5.97 -13.69 19.42
C MET A 186 -5.46 -14.60 20.54
N ASP A 187 -5.74 -15.90 20.45
CA ASP A 187 -5.24 -16.90 21.41
C ASP A 187 -3.71 -16.90 21.46
N TRP A 188 -3.07 -16.73 20.30
CA TRP A 188 -1.63 -16.59 20.22
C TRP A 188 -1.13 -15.29 20.85
N ALA A 189 -1.80 -14.15 20.59
CA ALA A 189 -1.41 -12.86 21.14
C ALA A 189 -1.43 -12.87 22.68
N CYS A 190 -2.54 -13.33 23.26
CA CYS A 190 -2.72 -13.39 24.71
C CYS A 190 -1.87 -14.48 25.39
N GLY A 191 -1.50 -15.54 24.66
CA GLY A 191 -0.67 -16.63 25.17
C GLY A 191 0.82 -16.43 24.85
N PRO A 192 1.35 -17.08 23.80
CA PRO A 192 2.75 -16.94 23.37
C PRO A 192 3.24 -15.49 23.15
N GLY A 193 2.39 -14.62 22.61
CA GLY A 193 2.69 -13.21 22.35
C GLY A 193 2.76 -12.37 23.62
N ARG A 194 2.28 -12.88 24.75
CA ARG A 194 2.28 -12.24 26.08
C ARG A 194 1.66 -10.85 26.09
N SER A 195 0.66 -10.59 25.25
CA SER A 195 -0.12 -9.35 25.33
C SER A 195 -1.02 -9.36 26.56
N ASP A 196 -1.26 -8.17 27.12
CA ASP A 196 -2.19 -8.02 28.24
C ASP A 196 -3.64 -8.05 27.74
N CYS A 197 -4.29 -9.18 27.97
CA CYS A 197 -5.68 -9.44 27.60
C CYS A 197 -6.63 -9.42 28.82
N THR A 198 -6.23 -8.76 29.92
CA THR A 198 -7.08 -8.62 31.10
C THR A 198 -8.33 -7.79 30.82
N ALA A 199 -8.19 -6.69 30.07
CA ALA A 199 -9.31 -5.77 29.80
C ALA A 199 -10.45 -6.37 28.96
N ILE A 200 -10.22 -7.48 28.25
CA ILE A 200 -11.22 -8.20 27.45
C ILE A 200 -11.88 -9.36 28.22
N GLN A 201 -11.60 -9.53 29.51
CA GLN A 201 -12.23 -10.58 30.32
C GLN A 201 -13.64 -10.18 30.76
N PRO A 202 -14.53 -11.15 31.08
CA PRO A 202 -15.89 -10.85 31.53
C PRO A 202 -15.91 -9.88 32.72
N GLY A 203 -16.62 -8.76 32.55
CA GLY A 203 -16.75 -7.70 33.57
C GLY A 203 -15.75 -6.55 33.45
N GLU A 204 -14.82 -6.61 32.50
CA GLU A 204 -13.82 -5.57 32.26
C GLU A 204 -14.25 -4.59 31.15
N GLY A 205 -13.55 -3.46 31.08
CA GLY A 205 -13.95 -2.30 30.27
C GLY A 205 -13.97 -2.51 28.75
N CYS A 206 -13.27 -3.53 28.23
CA CYS A 206 -13.22 -3.92 26.81
C CYS A 206 -13.90 -5.27 26.54
N TYR A 207 -14.73 -5.76 27.46
CA TYR A 207 -15.48 -6.99 27.23
C TYR A 207 -16.62 -6.82 26.23
N GLU A 208 -17.27 -5.65 26.22
CA GLU A 208 -18.34 -5.36 25.28
C GLU A 208 -17.82 -4.53 24.10
N PRO A 209 -18.25 -4.81 22.86
CA PRO A 209 -19.14 -5.92 22.48
C PRO A 209 -18.44 -7.29 22.61
N ASN A 210 -19.19 -8.28 23.11
CA ASN A 210 -18.70 -9.65 23.28
C ASN A 210 -18.64 -10.41 21.94
N ASP A 211 -17.68 -10.03 21.09
CA ASP A 211 -17.38 -10.67 19.83
C ASP A 211 -15.86 -10.85 19.63
N VAL A 212 -15.51 -11.87 18.82
CA VAL A 212 -14.12 -12.27 18.58
C VAL A 212 -13.28 -11.14 17.98
N ARG A 213 -13.87 -10.34 17.09
CA ARG A 213 -13.15 -9.28 16.36
C ARG A 213 -12.79 -8.14 17.29
N SER A 214 -13.69 -7.74 18.17
CA SER A 214 -13.51 -6.67 19.13
C SER A 214 -12.47 -7.05 20.19
N HIS A 215 -12.55 -8.27 20.73
CA HIS A 215 -11.54 -8.78 21.66
C HIS A 215 -10.17 -8.95 21.00
N ALA A 216 -10.14 -9.49 19.77
CA ALA A 216 -8.90 -9.66 19.02
C ALA A 216 -8.25 -8.32 18.70
N SER A 217 -9.03 -7.31 18.33
CA SER A 217 -8.53 -5.97 18.06
C SER A 217 -7.82 -5.39 19.28
N PHE A 218 -8.39 -5.54 20.48
CA PHE A 218 -7.72 -5.09 21.70
C PHE A 218 -6.41 -5.86 21.96
N ALA A 219 -6.45 -7.20 21.86
CA ALA A 219 -5.28 -8.05 22.07
C ALA A 219 -4.14 -7.75 21.06
N PHE A 220 -4.49 -7.54 19.79
CA PHE A 220 -3.57 -7.20 18.71
C PHE A 220 -2.95 -5.82 18.92
N ASN A 221 -3.75 -4.81 19.30
CA ASN A 221 -3.21 -3.49 19.59
C ASN A 221 -2.24 -3.52 20.76
N THR A 222 -2.60 -4.18 21.87
CA THR A 222 -1.72 -4.28 23.03
C THR A 222 -0.38 -4.94 22.67
N TYR A 223 -0.41 -6.02 21.87
CA TYR A 223 0.81 -6.64 21.35
C TYR A 223 1.61 -5.67 20.47
N TYR A 224 0.97 -5.05 19.48
CA TYR A 224 1.57 -4.11 18.54
C TYR A 224 2.29 -2.95 19.24
N GLN A 225 1.64 -2.35 20.25
CA GLN A 225 2.24 -1.27 21.05
C GLN A 225 3.41 -1.79 21.90
N SER A 226 3.30 -2.99 22.49
CA SER A 226 4.37 -3.58 23.30
C SER A 226 5.64 -3.89 22.49
N GLN A 227 5.49 -4.16 21.20
CA GLN A 227 6.60 -4.39 20.25
C GLN A 227 7.15 -3.10 19.64
N GLY A 228 6.78 -1.92 20.18
CA GLY A 228 7.23 -0.64 19.66
C GLY A 228 6.76 -0.37 18.24
N LYS A 229 5.56 -0.87 17.86
CA LYS A 229 4.97 -0.71 16.53
C LYS A 229 5.82 -1.25 15.37
N ALA A 230 6.70 -2.22 15.66
CA ALA A 230 7.64 -2.77 14.67
C ALA A 230 6.91 -3.29 13.41
N GLY A 231 7.50 -3.07 12.24
CA GLY A 231 6.95 -3.55 10.96
C GLY A 231 6.66 -5.05 10.99
N GLY A 232 5.42 -5.44 10.65
CA GLY A 232 4.95 -6.83 10.69
C GLY A 232 4.40 -7.32 12.03
N SER A 233 4.55 -6.58 13.14
CA SER A 233 3.99 -6.97 14.44
C SER A 233 2.45 -6.97 14.50
N CYS A 234 1.79 -6.32 13.54
CA CYS A 234 0.33 -6.34 13.36
C CYS A 234 -0.16 -7.34 12.30
N TYR A 235 0.74 -8.13 11.68
CA TYR A 235 0.36 -8.98 10.55
C TYR A 235 -0.53 -10.16 10.96
N PHE A 236 -0.20 -10.88 12.04
CA PHE A 236 -0.97 -12.03 12.52
C PHE A 236 -1.44 -13.01 11.42
N GLN A 237 -0.57 -13.29 10.43
CA GLN A 237 -0.89 -14.12 9.26
C GLN A 237 -2.06 -13.59 8.40
N GLY A 238 -2.22 -12.27 8.33
CA GLY A 238 -3.32 -11.59 7.63
C GLY A 238 -4.56 -11.36 8.50
N ALA A 239 -4.57 -11.78 9.77
CA ALA A 239 -5.70 -11.58 10.66
C ALA A 239 -5.75 -10.16 11.27
N GLY A 240 -4.62 -9.44 11.28
CA GLY A 240 -4.51 -8.09 11.82
C GLY A 240 -4.23 -7.06 10.73
N MET A 241 -4.71 -5.84 10.96
CA MET A 241 -4.48 -4.68 10.11
C MET A 241 -4.21 -3.45 10.96
N VAL A 242 -3.20 -2.69 10.58
CA VAL A 242 -2.92 -1.42 11.24
C VAL A 242 -3.95 -0.39 10.78
N THR A 243 -4.47 0.41 11.70
CA THR A 243 -5.39 1.52 11.45
C THR A 243 -4.88 2.79 12.12
N THR A 244 -5.21 3.94 11.56
CA THR A 244 -4.99 5.25 12.21
C THR A 244 -6.24 5.77 12.92
N THR A 245 -7.35 5.04 12.82
CA THR A 245 -8.59 5.37 13.52
C THR A 245 -8.53 4.81 14.92
N ASP A 246 -8.68 5.66 15.95
CA ASP A 246 -8.75 5.22 17.35
C ASP A 246 -9.97 4.30 17.55
N PRO A 247 -9.76 3.00 17.84
CA PRO A 247 -10.85 2.05 18.04
C PRO A 247 -11.42 2.08 19.46
N SER A 248 -10.92 2.98 20.32
CA SER A 248 -11.43 3.14 21.69
C SER A 248 -12.89 3.57 21.69
N HIS A 249 -13.68 2.98 22.58
CA HIS A 249 -15.09 3.26 22.74
C HIS A 249 -15.51 3.04 24.20
N ASP A 250 -16.45 3.83 24.70
CA ASP A 250 -16.96 3.76 26.07
C ASP A 250 -15.85 3.64 27.14
N SER A 251 -15.86 2.55 27.91
CA SER A 251 -14.83 2.22 28.90
C SER A 251 -13.61 1.51 28.31
N CYS A 252 -13.67 1.09 27.05
CA CYS A 252 -12.60 0.39 26.36
C CYS A 252 -11.61 1.36 25.74
N ILE A 253 -10.47 1.56 26.41
CA ILE A 253 -9.43 2.47 25.96
C ILE A 253 -8.24 1.69 25.41
N PHE A 254 -7.94 1.89 24.13
CA PHE A 254 -6.80 1.29 23.47
C PHE A 254 -5.52 2.05 23.82
N VAL A 255 -4.44 1.30 24.06
CA VAL A 255 -3.10 1.86 24.26
C VAL A 255 -2.67 2.60 23.00
N GLY A 256 -2.19 3.84 23.14
CA GLY A 256 -1.87 4.75 22.03
C GLY A 256 -2.74 6.03 21.97
N ARG A 257 -3.79 6.14 22.78
CA ARG A 257 -4.75 7.28 22.80
C ARG A 257 -4.19 8.63 23.30
N TYR A 258 -3.14 8.67 24.12
CA TYR A 258 -2.65 9.91 24.76
C TYR A 258 -1.41 10.47 24.04
N ILE A 259 -1.47 11.73 23.60
CA ILE A 259 -0.30 12.51 23.11
C ILE A 259 0.21 13.35 24.26
N SER A 260 1.54 13.44 24.36
CA SER A 260 2.18 14.69 24.75
C SER A 260 1.94 15.68 23.59
N GLU A 261 1.12 16.71 23.85
CA GLU A 261 0.52 17.65 22.88
C GLU A 261 1.51 18.33 21.91
N PHE A 262 1.08 18.54 20.66
CA PHE A 262 1.23 19.84 19.95
C PHE A 262 0.23 19.95 18.78
N PHE A 263 -0.58 21.01 18.78
CA PHE A 263 -1.63 21.37 17.82
C PHE A 263 -1.07 21.84 16.46
N ILE A 264 -1.67 21.46 15.32
CA ILE A 264 -2.01 22.36 14.19
C ILE A 264 -3.31 21.90 13.51
N GLN A 265 -4.20 22.86 13.29
CA GLN A 265 -5.55 22.78 12.72
C GLN A 265 -5.49 22.94 11.20
N MET A 266 -6.26 22.18 10.39
CA MET A 266 -6.66 22.64 9.04
C MET A 266 -7.85 21.92 8.39
N SER A 267 -8.89 22.75 8.16
CA SER A 267 -10.03 22.76 7.22
C SER A 267 -10.14 21.73 6.09
N GLU A 268 -11.36 21.17 5.97
CA GLU A 268 -11.93 20.46 4.82
C GLU A 268 -11.88 21.26 3.51
N ARG A 269 -11.67 20.56 2.38
CA ARG A 269 -12.42 20.80 1.12
C ARG A 269 -12.25 19.63 0.14
N SER A 270 -13.36 19.38 -0.54
CA SER A 270 -13.69 18.24 -1.39
C SER A 270 -12.95 18.18 -2.74
N TYR A 271 -12.98 16.98 -3.35
CA TYR A 271 -12.91 16.59 -4.76
C TYR A 271 -11.64 15.90 -5.31
N THR A 272 -11.91 14.67 -5.81
CA THR A 272 -11.23 13.83 -6.83
C THR A 272 -9.73 14.01 -7.01
N SER A 273 -8.91 13.03 -6.62
CA SER A 273 -7.45 13.17 -6.60
C SER A 273 -6.74 11.88 -7.02
N VAL A 274 -5.67 12.02 -7.79
CA VAL A 274 -4.68 10.97 -8.09
C VAL A 274 -3.44 11.27 -7.23
N PHE A 275 -2.75 10.27 -6.68
CA PHE A 275 -1.62 10.48 -5.78
C PHE A 275 -0.29 10.57 -6.57
N LYS A 276 0.33 11.75 -6.57
CA LYS A 276 1.64 11.97 -7.21
C LYS A 276 2.77 11.69 -6.22
N ILE A 277 3.73 10.86 -6.62
CA ILE A 277 4.99 10.71 -5.88
C ILE A 277 5.99 11.73 -6.45
N CYS A 278 6.43 12.69 -5.63
CA CYS A 278 7.45 13.66 -6.01
C CYS A 278 8.77 13.39 -5.27
N PRO A 279 9.92 13.55 -5.93
CA PRO A 279 11.23 13.55 -5.29
C PRO A 279 11.43 14.78 -4.38
N THR A 280 12.24 14.59 -3.35
CA THR A 280 12.49 15.46 -2.18
C THR A 280 12.92 16.92 -2.42
N ASP A 281 13.13 17.35 -3.67
CA ASP A 281 13.64 18.69 -4.00
C ASP A 281 12.58 19.63 -4.60
N PHE A 282 11.33 19.18 -4.73
CA PHE A 282 10.20 20.04 -5.12
C PHE A 282 9.10 19.94 -4.08
N VAL A 283 8.67 21.10 -3.58
CA VAL A 283 7.49 21.26 -2.73
C VAL A 283 6.32 20.53 -3.40
N CYS A 284 5.80 19.49 -2.74
CA CYS A 284 4.60 18.78 -3.17
C CYS A 284 3.42 19.76 -3.14
N HIS A 285 3.07 20.36 -4.26
CA HIS A 285 1.76 20.94 -4.45
C HIS A 285 0.81 19.83 -4.92
N ILE A 286 -0.32 19.68 -4.23
CA ILE A 286 -1.51 19.04 -4.79
C ILE A 286 -1.85 19.86 -6.05
N ILE A 287 -1.50 19.34 -7.23
CA ILE A 287 -1.90 19.99 -8.48
C ILE A 287 -3.35 19.57 -8.73
N GLN A 288 -4.28 20.49 -8.49
CA GLN A 288 -5.66 20.38 -8.96
C GLN A 288 -5.63 20.32 -10.50
N VAL A 289 -5.96 19.16 -11.07
CA VAL A 289 -6.25 19.07 -12.52
C VAL A 289 -7.71 19.48 -12.71
N THR A 290 -7.95 20.80 -12.81
CA THR A 290 -9.24 21.29 -13.32
C THR A 290 -9.38 20.90 -14.79
N TRP A 291 -10.49 20.24 -15.10
CA TRP A 291 -11.00 19.98 -16.45
C TRP A 291 -10.62 21.06 -17.46
N VAL A 292 -9.79 20.72 -18.45
CA VAL A 292 -9.83 21.41 -19.74
C VAL A 292 -10.96 20.76 -20.52
N ARG A 293 -12.11 21.46 -20.58
CA ARG A 293 -13.14 21.21 -21.57
C ARG A 293 -12.48 21.23 -22.95
N VAL A 294 -12.41 20.07 -23.59
CA VAL A 294 -12.27 19.98 -25.04
C VAL A 294 -13.64 20.37 -25.61
N LEU A 295 -13.77 21.64 -26.01
CA LEU A 295 -14.72 22.00 -27.04
C LEU A 295 -14.17 21.49 -28.38
N CYS A 296 -15.06 20.96 -29.21
CA CYS A 296 -14.81 20.33 -30.51
C CYS A 296 -13.74 21.00 -31.39
#